data_AF-A0A1V1PP35-F1
#
_entry.id   AF-A0A1V1PP35-F1
#
_cell.length_a   1.000
_cell.length_b   1.000
_cell.length_c   1.000
_cell.angle_alpha   90.00
_cell.angle_beta   90.00
_cell.angle_gamma   90.00
#
_symmetry.space_group_name_H-M   'P 1'
#
loop_
_entity.id
_entity.type
_entity.pdbx_description
1 polymer ?
#
loop_
_entity_poly.entity_id
_entity_poly.type
_entity_poly.pdbx_seq_one_letter_code
_entity_poly.pdbx_strand_id
1 'polypeptide(L)'
;MWAVSDGRAGIENQALGLAEAIARRTPAEIALRRVQLRTPWSWLPAGFTPAPRNALTLGSDSIEPPWPDIWIGCGRASIPLSMGVRRWSRGRTFVVQLQDPRVNPREFDVVAPPIHDELEGANVIPIVGACHRVTPERIDQAALDYPTPLEDFATPRLAVLIGGKSKRQDISARRAREIADALVHAQRETGGTLMATLSRRTNDAARMQLRTWLAPHCAVFYEGEGLNPYFALLGAADHVFVTADSVNMATEAAATGKPVHILAVDGDAGKLERFHQSLQRRGCARPFSSKLETWAYPPLLETDRVAAAVLTAWAARQAQK
;
A
#
# COMPACT_ATOMS: atom_id res chain seq x y z
N MET A 1 11.48 3.73 17.04
CA MET A 1 10.07 3.65 16.57
C MET A 1 9.66 2.21 16.38
N TRP A 2 8.39 1.88 16.61
CA TRP A 2 7.83 0.58 16.22
C TRP A 2 6.84 0.73 15.07
N ALA A 3 6.97 -0.13 14.06
CA ALA A 3 5.97 -0.34 13.02
C ALA A 3 5.20 -1.62 13.33
N VAL A 4 3.90 -1.53 13.59
CA VAL A 4 3.08 -2.64 14.10
C VAL A 4 2.01 -3.01 13.08
N SER A 5 2.00 -4.27 12.65
CA SER A 5 1.16 -4.78 11.55
C SER A 5 0.66 -6.20 11.82
N ASP A 6 -0.36 -6.64 11.07
CA ASP A 6 -0.82 -8.03 11.09
C ASP A 6 -0.05 -8.99 10.16
N GLY A 7 1.05 -8.51 9.56
CA GLY A 7 1.93 -9.30 8.69
C GLY A 7 1.43 -9.42 7.25
N ARG A 8 0.24 -8.93 6.91
CA ARG A 8 -0.18 -8.83 5.51
C ARG A 8 0.68 -7.76 4.83
N ALA A 9 1.34 -8.12 3.74
CA ALA A 9 2.31 -7.25 3.05
C ALA A 9 1.81 -5.81 2.81
N GLY A 10 0.55 -5.63 2.37
CA GLY A 10 -0.01 -4.29 2.17
C GLY A 10 -0.23 -3.47 3.46
N ILE A 11 -0.50 -4.12 4.59
CA ILE A 11 -0.64 -3.48 5.91
C ILE A 11 0.73 -3.18 6.50
N GLU A 12 1.66 -4.12 6.38
CA GLU A 12 3.05 -3.99 6.83
C GLU A 12 3.79 -2.88 6.09
N ASN A 13 3.66 -2.82 4.76
CA ASN A 13 4.26 -1.76 3.94
C ASN A 13 3.73 -0.37 4.29
N GLN A 14 2.47 -0.24 4.72
CA GLN A 14 1.92 1.03 5.19
C GLN A 14 2.63 1.50 6.47
N ALA A 15 2.73 0.64 7.48
CA ALA A 15 3.38 0.97 8.75
C ALA A 15 4.88 1.25 8.56
N LEU A 16 5.58 0.39 7.81
CA LEU A 16 6.99 0.59 7.48
C LEU A 16 7.20 1.83 6.61
N GLY A 17 6.32 2.10 5.66
CA GLY A 17 6.41 3.27 4.78
C GLY A 17 6.42 4.58 5.57
N LEU A 18 5.49 4.72 6.52
CA LEU A 18 5.49 5.89 7.40
C LEU A 18 6.73 5.91 8.32
N ALA A 19 7.13 4.78 8.89
CA ALA A 19 8.30 4.71 9.77
C ALA A 19 9.58 5.12 9.03
N GLU A 20 9.80 4.58 7.82
CA GLU A 20 10.94 4.92 6.97
C GLU A 20 10.91 6.38 6.54
N ALA A 21 9.73 6.94 6.22
CA ALA A 21 9.60 8.35 5.88
C ALA A 21 9.92 9.30 7.04
N ILE A 22 9.58 8.90 8.28
CA ILE A 22 10.01 9.63 9.47
C ILE A 22 11.52 9.51 9.67
N ALA A 23 12.08 8.30 9.51
CA ALA A 23 13.52 8.05 9.68
C ALA A 23 14.39 8.78 8.65
N ARG A 24 13.87 9.11 7.46
CA ARG A 24 14.55 9.99 6.49
C ARG A 24 14.64 11.45 6.96
N ARG A 25 13.78 11.87 7.89
CA ARG A 25 13.69 13.27 8.38
C ARG A 25 14.34 13.48 9.74
N THR A 26 14.45 12.42 10.53
CA THR A 26 15.10 12.43 11.84
C THR A 26 15.75 11.09 12.10
N PRO A 27 16.94 11.02 12.73
CA PRO A 27 17.55 9.77 13.13
C PRO A 27 16.57 8.95 13.97
N ALA A 28 16.27 7.73 13.53
CA ALA A 28 15.33 6.85 14.22
C ALA A 28 15.60 5.39 13.89
N GLU A 29 15.62 4.54 14.91
CA GLU A 29 15.63 3.09 14.75
C GLU A 29 14.21 2.59 14.49
N ILE A 30 14.03 1.64 13.57
CA ILE A 30 12.73 1.05 13.24
C ILE A 30 12.73 -0.42 13.63
N ALA A 31 11.81 -0.81 14.52
CA ALA A 31 11.52 -2.20 14.82
C ALA A 31 10.15 -2.59 14.26
N LEU A 32 10.09 -3.62 13.42
CA LEU A 32 8.84 -4.21 12.96
C LEU A 32 8.28 -5.16 14.04
N ARG A 33 6.98 -5.05 14.32
CA ARG A 33 6.23 -5.95 15.20
C ARG A 33 5.02 -6.52 14.46
N ARG A 34 5.02 -7.82 14.22
CA ARG A 34 3.93 -8.58 13.61
C ARG A 34 3.04 -9.16 14.69
N VAL A 35 1.75 -8.83 14.64
CA VAL A 35 0.79 -9.18 15.69
C VAL A 35 -0.47 -9.78 15.09
N GLN A 36 -0.94 -10.90 15.67
CA GLN A 36 -2.19 -11.53 15.29
C GLN A 36 -3.01 -11.83 16.53
N LEU A 37 -4.31 -11.52 16.47
CA LEU A 37 -5.24 -11.83 17.56
C LEU A 37 -5.71 -13.29 17.46
N ARG A 38 -5.70 -14.02 18.57
CA ARG A 38 -6.28 -15.38 18.66
C ARG A 38 -7.81 -15.33 18.68
N THR A 39 -8.45 -16.40 18.26
CA THR A 39 -9.90 -16.60 18.43
C THR A 39 -10.25 -16.69 19.93
N PRO A 40 -11.39 -16.12 20.39
CA PRO A 40 -12.41 -15.39 19.63
C PRO A 40 -12.15 -13.88 19.48
N TRP A 41 -11.06 -13.36 20.03
CA TRP A 41 -10.75 -11.91 20.00
C TRP A 41 -10.59 -11.35 18.59
N SER A 42 -10.12 -12.19 17.67
CA SER A 42 -10.06 -11.86 16.24
C SER A 42 -11.43 -11.57 15.62
N TRP A 43 -12.53 -12.04 16.20
CA TRP A 43 -13.91 -11.81 15.70
C TRP A 43 -14.57 -10.58 16.31
N LEU A 44 -14.11 -10.14 17.48
CA LEU A 44 -14.69 -8.99 18.17
C LEU A 44 -14.29 -7.67 17.49
N PRO A 45 -15.11 -6.61 17.62
CA PRO A 45 -14.70 -5.27 17.22
C PRO A 45 -13.46 -4.86 18.01
N ALA A 46 -12.54 -4.14 17.36
CA ALA A 46 -11.20 -3.89 17.91
C ALA A 46 -11.22 -3.21 19.29
N GLY A 47 -12.19 -2.33 19.56
CA GLY A 47 -12.35 -1.68 20.86
C GLY A 47 -12.77 -2.59 22.02
N PHE A 48 -13.16 -3.85 21.75
CA PHE A 48 -13.65 -4.80 22.75
C PHE A 48 -12.70 -5.99 22.96
N THR A 49 -11.40 -5.81 22.71
CA THR A 49 -10.40 -6.86 22.98
C THR A 49 -9.86 -6.72 24.40
N PRO A 50 -10.33 -7.50 25.40
CA PRO A 50 -9.81 -7.43 26.76
C PRO A 50 -8.36 -7.93 26.81
N ALA A 51 -7.55 -7.29 27.65
CA ALA A 51 -6.15 -7.64 27.89
C ALA A 51 -5.38 -7.96 26.58
N PRO A 52 -5.23 -7.01 25.65
CA PRO A 52 -4.86 -7.32 24.27
C PRO A 52 -3.49 -7.96 24.08
N ARG A 53 -2.55 -7.82 25.03
CA ARG A 53 -1.28 -8.57 25.02
C ARG A 53 -1.50 -10.08 25.21
N ASN A 54 -2.48 -10.48 26.00
CA ASN A 54 -2.85 -11.88 26.25
C ASN A 54 -3.80 -12.44 25.16
N ALA A 55 -4.23 -11.57 24.25
CA ALA A 55 -5.08 -11.91 23.11
C ALA A 55 -4.27 -12.23 21.85
N LEU A 56 -2.93 -12.20 21.92
CA LEU A 56 -2.06 -12.51 20.79
C LEU A 56 -1.90 -14.01 20.57
N THR A 57 -1.62 -14.40 19.33
CA THR A 57 -1.18 -15.77 19.00
C THR A 57 0.28 -15.96 19.42
N LEU A 58 0.70 -17.22 19.62
CA LEU A 58 2.08 -17.56 20.00
C LEU A 58 3.15 -17.10 18.99
N GLY A 59 2.78 -16.97 17.70
CA GLY A 59 3.68 -16.49 16.65
C GLY A 59 3.74 -14.97 16.50
N SER A 60 3.07 -14.22 17.39
CA SER A 60 3.14 -12.75 17.40
C SER A 60 4.41 -12.28 18.10
N ASP A 61 4.96 -11.16 17.63
CA ASP A 61 6.06 -10.49 18.32
C ASP A 61 5.61 -9.97 19.69
N SER A 62 6.54 -9.98 20.66
CA SER A 62 6.27 -9.48 22.00
C SER A 62 6.04 -7.97 22.02
N ILE A 63 5.07 -7.55 22.84
CA ILE A 63 4.70 -6.14 23.05
C ILE A 63 5.01 -5.79 24.52
N GLU A 64 6.29 -5.53 24.76
CA GLU A 64 6.88 -5.33 26.09
C GLU A 64 7.91 -4.20 26.08
N PRO A 65 8.18 -3.54 27.23
CA PRO A 65 9.20 -2.50 27.29
C PRO A 65 10.60 -3.02 26.88
N PRO A 66 11.52 -2.16 26.41
CA PRO A 66 11.41 -0.70 26.36
C PRO A 66 10.42 -0.20 25.30
N TRP A 67 9.55 0.74 25.70
CA TRP A 67 8.53 1.30 24.81
C TRP A 67 9.15 2.28 23.81
N PRO A 68 8.68 2.33 22.56
CA PRO A 68 9.20 3.25 21.56
C PRO A 68 8.73 4.69 21.82
N ASP A 69 9.48 5.66 21.31
CA ASP A 69 9.04 7.06 21.29
C ASP A 69 7.81 7.26 20.39
N ILE A 70 7.80 6.60 19.23
CA ILE A 70 6.70 6.60 18.27
C ILE A 70 6.29 5.15 17.95
N TRP A 71 4.99 4.89 18.09
CA TRP A 71 4.30 3.68 17.69
C TRP A 71 3.46 3.96 16.45
N ILE A 72 3.64 3.18 15.39
CA ILE A 72 2.85 3.26 14.15
C ILE A 72 2.07 1.96 14.00
N GLY A 73 0.77 2.00 14.33
CA GLY A 73 -0.14 0.88 14.13
C GLY A 73 -0.77 0.91 12.75
N CYS A 74 -0.88 -0.24 12.09
CA CYS A 74 -1.63 -0.39 10.85
C CYS A 74 -2.46 -1.69 10.86
N GLY A 75 -3.69 -1.59 10.38
CA GLY A 75 -4.62 -2.71 10.30
C GLY A 75 -5.29 -3.06 11.64
N ARG A 76 -6.36 -3.84 11.56
CA ARG A 76 -7.29 -4.06 12.67
C ARG A 76 -6.66 -4.70 13.92
N ALA A 77 -5.72 -5.63 13.74
CA ALA A 77 -5.08 -6.32 14.87
C ALA A 77 -4.19 -5.39 15.70
N SER A 78 -3.69 -4.29 15.12
CA SER A 78 -2.85 -3.31 15.81
C SER A 78 -3.65 -2.38 16.74
N ILE A 79 -4.93 -2.15 16.46
CA ILE A 79 -5.76 -1.15 17.15
C ILE A 79 -5.81 -1.35 18.67
N PRO A 80 -6.15 -2.53 19.21
CA PRO A 80 -6.27 -2.68 20.67
C PRO A 80 -4.90 -2.57 21.37
N LEU A 81 -3.80 -2.94 20.70
CA LEU A 81 -2.45 -2.73 21.20
C LEU A 81 -2.04 -1.26 21.16
N SER A 82 -2.43 -0.54 20.10
CA SER A 82 -2.16 0.90 19.94
C SER A 82 -2.88 1.73 21.00
N MET A 83 -4.12 1.37 21.35
CA MET A 83 -4.82 1.96 22.50
C MET A 83 -4.14 1.58 23.82
N GLY A 84 -3.72 0.30 23.96
CA GLY A 84 -3.07 -0.20 25.16
C GLY A 84 -1.71 0.43 25.46
N VAL A 85 -0.86 0.66 24.45
CA VAL A 85 0.51 1.14 24.64
C VAL A 85 0.55 2.56 25.21
N ARG A 86 -0.45 3.39 24.93
CA ARG A 86 -0.58 4.72 25.55
C ARG A 86 -0.67 4.60 27.08
N ARG A 87 -1.45 3.63 27.58
CA ARG A 87 -1.56 3.33 29.01
C ARG A 87 -0.30 2.64 29.55
N TRP A 88 0.21 1.61 28.87
CA TRP A 88 1.36 0.83 29.36
C TRP A 88 2.67 1.64 29.40
N SER A 89 2.84 2.57 28.47
CA SER A 89 3.98 3.50 28.45
C SER A 89 3.83 4.67 29.41
N ARG A 90 2.70 4.80 30.12
CA ARG A 90 2.33 5.97 30.94
C ARG A 90 2.34 7.28 30.13
N GLY A 91 1.81 7.24 28.91
CA GLY A 91 1.77 8.39 28.02
C GLY A 91 3.14 8.85 27.50
N ARG A 92 4.15 7.98 27.53
CA ARG A 92 5.47 8.29 26.94
C ARG A 92 5.50 8.06 25.43
N THR A 93 4.87 6.99 24.95
CA THR A 93 4.79 6.67 23.53
C THR A 93 3.79 7.58 22.81
N PHE A 94 4.20 8.07 21.64
CA PHE A 94 3.37 8.77 20.66
C PHE A 94 2.74 7.77 19.70
N VAL A 95 1.42 7.71 19.65
CA VAL A 95 0.67 6.66 18.95
C VAL A 95 0.04 7.21 17.68
N VAL A 96 0.55 6.73 16.56
CA VAL A 96 0.00 6.98 15.22
C VAL A 96 -0.74 5.72 14.77
N GLN A 97 -1.97 5.89 14.30
CA GLN A 97 -2.77 4.81 13.73
C GLN A 97 -3.06 5.10 12.26
N LEU A 98 -2.60 4.21 11.37
CA LEU A 98 -2.97 4.21 9.96
C LEU A 98 -4.32 3.53 9.76
N GLN A 99 -5.04 3.94 8.72
CA GLN A 99 -6.40 3.50 8.40
C GLN A 99 -7.45 3.98 9.41
N ASP A 100 -8.72 3.95 9.01
CA ASP A 100 -9.83 4.21 9.93
C ASP A 100 -9.89 3.12 11.01
N PRO A 101 -9.68 3.46 12.30
CA PRO A 101 -9.66 2.49 13.38
C PRO A 101 -11.07 2.05 13.81
N ARG A 102 -12.13 2.68 13.32
CA ARG A 102 -13.54 2.40 13.69
C ARG A 102 -13.79 2.41 15.20
N VAL A 103 -13.02 3.23 15.90
CA VAL A 103 -13.14 3.58 17.31
C VAL A 103 -12.86 5.08 17.43
N ASN A 104 -13.04 5.66 18.62
CA ASN A 104 -12.82 7.08 18.83
C ASN A 104 -11.38 7.50 18.44
N PRO A 105 -11.18 8.40 17.46
CA PRO A 105 -9.85 8.83 17.05
C PRO A 105 -9.01 9.44 18.18
N ARG A 106 -9.65 9.99 19.23
CA ARG A 106 -8.97 10.60 20.40
C ARG A 106 -8.18 9.62 21.26
N GLU A 107 -8.36 8.31 21.04
CA GLU A 107 -7.55 7.28 21.68
C GLU A 107 -6.09 7.31 21.21
N PHE A 108 -5.84 7.88 20.02
CA PHE A 108 -4.53 8.02 19.40
C PHE A 108 -4.05 9.47 19.43
N ASP A 109 -2.75 9.68 19.22
CA ASP A 109 -2.20 11.03 19.04
C ASP A 109 -2.42 11.54 17.62
N VAL A 110 -2.31 10.65 16.62
CA VAL A 110 -2.61 10.92 15.21
C VAL A 110 -3.31 9.72 14.59
N VAL A 111 -4.33 9.98 13.78
CA VAL A 111 -4.94 8.97 12.89
C VAL A 111 -4.77 9.42 11.44
N ALA A 112 -4.23 8.56 10.59
CA ALA A 112 -4.06 8.83 9.16
C ALA A 112 -4.90 7.85 8.31
N PRO A 113 -6.20 8.12 8.14
CA PRO A 113 -7.10 7.28 7.36
C PRO A 113 -7.07 7.66 5.87
N PRO A 114 -7.36 6.72 4.95
CA PRO A 114 -7.65 7.05 3.56
C PRO A 114 -8.80 8.07 3.46
N ILE A 115 -8.68 9.07 2.58
CA ILE A 115 -9.71 10.10 2.36
C ILE A 115 -11.09 9.52 2.03
N HIS A 116 -11.13 8.34 1.41
CA HIS A 116 -12.37 7.69 1.00
C HIS A 116 -13.15 7.06 2.16
N ASP A 117 -12.58 7.05 3.37
CA ASP A 117 -13.23 6.63 4.61
C ASP A 117 -13.96 7.78 5.33
N GLU A 118 -13.75 9.04 4.93
CA GLU A 118 -14.48 10.22 5.45
C GLU A 118 -14.42 10.39 6.97
N LEU A 119 -13.35 9.90 7.60
CA LEU A 119 -13.12 10.11 9.03
C LEU A 119 -12.62 11.53 9.28
N GLU A 120 -13.25 12.22 10.23
CA GLU A 120 -12.92 13.58 10.65
C GLU A 120 -12.57 13.65 12.13
N GLY A 121 -11.73 14.62 12.51
CA GLY A 121 -11.34 14.86 13.89
C GLY A 121 -10.11 15.75 14.02
N ALA A 122 -9.91 16.35 15.20
CA ALA A 122 -8.81 17.30 15.43
C ALA A 122 -7.41 16.67 15.28
N ASN A 123 -7.29 15.36 15.47
CA ASN A 123 -6.06 14.60 15.32
C ASN A 123 -6.06 13.68 14.09
N VAL A 124 -6.98 13.91 13.14
CA VAL A 124 -7.13 13.11 11.94
C VAL A 124 -6.43 13.82 10.77
N ILE A 125 -5.58 13.08 10.07
CA ILE A 125 -4.83 13.53 8.89
C ILE A 125 -5.23 12.65 7.71
N PRO A 126 -6.29 12.98 6.96
CA PRO A 126 -6.72 12.18 5.82
C PRO A 126 -5.64 12.09 4.74
N ILE A 127 -5.52 10.93 4.08
CA ILE A 127 -4.50 10.67 3.06
C ILE A 127 -5.09 10.15 1.75
N VAL A 128 -4.53 10.55 0.61
CA VAL A 128 -4.91 9.96 -0.68
C VAL A 128 -4.28 8.58 -0.79
N GLY A 129 -5.12 7.54 -0.79
CA GLY A 129 -4.64 6.18 -0.86
C GLY A 129 -4.12 5.66 0.47
N ALA A 130 -2.86 5.25 0.49
CA ALA A 130 -2.22 4.66 1.67
C ALA A 130 -0.72 5.02 1.77
N CYS A 131 -0.16 5.01 2.97
CA CYS A 131 1.29 5.10 3.15
C CYS A 131 2.00 3.94 2.43
N HIS A 132 3.21 4.15 1.95
CA HIS A 132 3.96 3.14 1.22
C HIS A 132 5.46 3.37 1.30
N ARG A 133 6.23 2.43 0.75
CA ARG A 133 7.70 2.44 0.80
C ARG A 133 8.37 2.94 -0.48
N VAL A 134 7.60 3.23 -1.54
CA VAL A 134 8.12 3.80 -2.80
C VAL A 134 8.79 5.15 -2.54
N THR A 135 10.06 5.25 -2.92
CA THR A 135 10.85 6.49 -3.09
C THR A 135 11.66 6.37 -4.38
N PRO A 136 12.12 7.48 -5.00
CA PRO A 136 13.00 7.43 -6.16
C PRO A 136 14.21 6.52 -5.92
N GLU A 137 14.91 6.70 -4.80
CA GLU A 137 16.12 5.93 -4.48
C GLU A 137 15.84 4.43 -4.35
N ARG A 138 14.71 4.06 -3.74
CA ARG A 138 14.35 2.64 -3.60
C ARG A 138 14.00 2.01 -4.94
N ILE A 139 13.24 2.68 -5.80
CA ILE A 139 12.83 2.09 -7.07
C ILE A 139 13.99 2.03 -8.06
N ASP A 140 14.88 3.03 -8.04
CA ASP A 140 16.10 3.05 -8.86
C ASP A 140 17.05 1.92 -8.41
N GLN A 141 17.33 1.82 -7.11
CA GLN A 141 18.15 0.74 -6.58
C GLN A 141 17.54 -0.65 -6.84
N ALA A 142 16.22 -0.78 -6.68
CA ALA A 142 15.55 -2.05 -6.95
C ALA A 142 15.61 -2.44 -8.42
N ALA A 143 15.60 -1.49 -9.35
CA ALA A 143 15.77 -1.75 -10.78
C ALA A 143 17.20 -2.21 -11.10
N LEU A 144 18.21 -1.58 -10.48
CA LEU A 144 19.62 -1.95 -10.63
C LEU A 144 19.96 -3.32 -10.03
N ASP A 145 19.41 -3.62 -8.85
CA ASP A 145 19.67 -4.88 -8.12
C ASP A 145 18.90 -6.07 -8.72
N TYR A 146 17.96 -5.82 -9.62
CA TYR A 146 17.16 -6.90 -10.20
C TYR A 146 18.00 -7.74 -11.17
N PRO A 147 17.99 -9.09 -11.06
CA PRO A 147 18.89 -9.94 -11.84
C PRO A 147 18.74 -9.82 -13.37
N THR A 148 17.56 -9.40 -13.85
CA THR A 148 17.32 -9.13 -15.26
C THR A 148 17.52 -7.63 -15.50
N PRO A 149 18.34 -7.21 -16.48
CA PRO A 149 18.58 -5.79 -16.75
C PRO A 149 17.33 -5.16 -17.40
N LEU A 150 16.40 -4.69 -16.57
CA LEU A 150 15.12 -4.14 -17.03
C LEU A 150 15.28 -2.86 -17.87
N GLU A 151 16.41 -2.18 -17.73
CA GLU A 151 16.76 -0.98 -18.48
C GLU A 151 17.10 -1.24 -19.95
N ASP A 152 17.51 -2.47 -20.30
CA ASP A 152 17.84 -2.87 -21.67
C ASP A 152 16.59 -3.20 -22.51
N PHE A 153 15.42 -3.25 -21.89
CA PHE A 153 14.17 -3.57 -22.56
C PHE A 153 13.69 -2.44 -23.47
N ALA A 154 13.06 -2.82 -24.60
CA ALA A 154 12.50 -1.88 -25.54
C ALA A 154 11.43 -1.00 -24.88
N THR A 155 11.52 0.31 -25.13
CA THR A 155 10.57 1.29 -24.61
C THR A 155 9.33 1.39 -25.53
N PRO A 156 8.16 1.76 -24.99
CA PRO A 156 7.89 2.00 -23.58
C PRO A 156 7.83 0.70 -22.75
N ARG A 157 8.40 0.72 -21.55
CA ARG A 157 8.34 -0.35 -20.55
C ARG A 157 7.05 -0.22 -19.76
N LEU A 158 6.19 -1.23 -19.88
CA LEU A 158 4.82 -1.24 -19.38
C LEU A 158 4.75 -2.14 -18.14
N ALA A 159 4.84 -1.56 -16.95
CA ALA A 159 4.66 -2.32 -15.70
C ALA A 159 3.18 -2.59 -15.47
N VAL A 160 2.80 -3.84 -15.24
CA VAL A 160 1.41 -4.28 -15.04
C VAL A 160 1.27 -4.88 -13.65
N LEU A 161 0.53 -4.19 -12.79
CA LEU A 161 0.29 -4.55 -11.39
C LEU A 161 -1.12 -5.12 -11.25
N ILE A 162 -1.22 -6.45 -11.21
CA ILE A 162 -2.50 -7.14 -11.12
C ILE A 162 -2.84 -7.41 -9.65
N GLY A 163 -3.92 -6.78 -9.20
CA GLY A 163 -4.57 -7.03 -7.91
C GLY A 163 -5.38 -8.31 -7.90
N GLY A 164 -6.56 -8.25 -7.31
CA GLY A 164 -7.45 -9.41 -7.26
C GLY A 164 -8.61 -9.19 -6.30
N LYS A 165 -9.08 -10.26 -5.68
CA LYS A 165 -10.30 -10.19 -4.88
C LYS A 165 -10.22 -9.14 -3.78
N SER A 166 -11.24 -8.28 -3.74
CA SER A 166 -11.49 -7.29 -2.70
C SER A 166 -12.90 -7.49 -2.14
N LYS A 167 -13.37 -6.62 -1.24
CA LYS A 167 -14.71 -6.74 -0.64
C LYS A 167 -15.84 -6.61 -1.68
N ARG A 168 -15.64 -5.84 -2.74
CA ARG A 168 -16.68 -5.49 -3.72
C ARG A 168 -16.30 -5.78 -5.17
N GLN A 169 -15.03 -6.09 -5.42
CA GLN A 169 -14.49 -6.29 -6.76
C GLN A 169 -13.69 -7.59 -6.84
N ASP A 170 -13.69 -8.18 -8.02
CA ASP A 170 -12.90 -9.35 -8.35
C ASP A 170 -12.53 -9.33 -9.84
N ILE A 171 -11.67 -10.23 -10.27
CA ILE A 171 -11.27 -10.36 -11.67
C ILE A 171 -11.82 -11.69 -12.17
N SER A 172 -12.91 -11.69 -12.95
CA SER A 172 -13.38 -12.91 -13.59
C SER A 172 -12.40 -13.39 -14.66
N ALA A 173 -12.52 -14.65 -15.10
CA ALA A 173 -11.75 -15.16 -16.24
C ALA A 173 -11.96 -14.30 -17.51
N ARG A 174 -13.21 -13.90 -17.79
CA ARG A 174 -13.54 -13.02 -18.92
C ARG A 174 -12.80 -11.68 -18.78
N ARG A 175 -12.86 -11.05 -17.61
CA ARG A 175 -12.19 -9.76 -17.38
C ARG A 175 -10.67 -9.86 -17.46
N ALA A 176 -10.08 -10.93 -16.92
CA ALA A 176 -8.66 -11.19 -17.04
C ALA A 176 -8.24 -11.35 -18.51
N ARG A 177 -9.07 -12.00 -19.32
CA ARG A 177 -8.85 -12.12 -20.77
C ARG A 177 -8.89 -10.77 -21.47
N GLU A 178 -9.90 -9.95 -21.19
CA GLU A 178 -10.03 -8.58 -21.74
C GLU A 178 -8.82 -7.70 -21.38
N ILE A 179 -8.35 -7.78 -20.13
CA ILE A 179 -7.14 -7.09 -19.68
C ILE A 179 -5.92 -7.56 -20.48
N ALA A 180 -5.74 -8.86 -20.65
CA ALA A 180 -4.62 -9.42 -21.41
C ALA A 180 -4.64 -8.92 -22.86
N ASP A 181 -5.79 -9.01 -23.54
CA ASP A 181 -5.94 -8.58 -24.93
C ASP A 181 -5.64 -7.09 -25.10
N ALA A 182 -6.12 -6.23 -24.20
CA ALA A 182 -5.88 -4.79 -24.25
C ALA A 182 -4.40 -4.43 -24.05
N LEU A 183 -3.71 -5.11 -23.12
CA LEU A 183 -2.28 -4.91 -22.86
C LEU A 183 -1.41 -5.40 -24.01
N VAL A 184 -1.71 -6.58 -24.57
CA VAL A 184 -1.01 -7.14 -25.72
C VAL A 184 -1.23 -6.28 -26.97
N HIS A 185 -2.43 -5.74 -27.14
CA HIS A 185 -2.71 -4.77 -28.20
C HIS A 185 -1.84 -3.52 -28.06
N ALA A 186 -1.81 -2.89 -26.88
CA ALA A 186 -0.96 -1.73 -26.63
C ALA A 186 0.52 -2.04 -26.87
N GLN A 187 1.01 -3.19 -26.42
CA GLN A 187 2.38 -3.63 -26.68
C GLN A 187 2.69 -3.71 -28.18
N ARG A 188 1.80 -4.30 -28.98
CA ARG A 188 1.97 -4.43 -30.44
C ARG A 188 1.95 -3.08 -31.14
N GLU A 189 1.09 -2.17 -30.71
CA GLU A 189 1.01 -0.82 -31.28
C GLU A 189 2.27 0.00 -31.01
N THR A 190 2.86 -0.14 -29.82
CA THR A 190 4.00 0.69 -29.41
C THR A 190 5.36 0.02 -29.61
N GLY A 191 5.41 -1.30 -29.83
CA GLY A 191 6.65 -2.08 -29.76
C GLY A 191 7.24 -2.19 -28.36
N GLY A 192 6.43 -1.90 -27.32
CA GLY A 192 6.88 -1.79 -25.94
C GLY A 192 7.13 -3.15 -25.26
N THR A 193 7.61 -3.09 -24.02
CA THR A 193 7.89 -4.29 -23.21
C THR A 193 6.93 -4.43 -22.05
N LEU A 194 6.16 -5.52 -21.99
CA LEU A 194 5.29 -5.83 -20.85
C LEU A 194 6.08 -6.48 -19.72
N MET A 195 5.87 -5.99 -18.50
CA MET A 195 6.40 -6.57 -17.27
C MET A 195 5.28 -6.68 -16.24
N ALA A 196 4.79 -7.88 -15.98
CA ALA A 196 3.61 -8.11 -15.15
C ALA A 196 3.95 -8.77 -13.81
N THR A 197 3.23 -8.36 -12.77
CA THR A 197 3.27 -8.99 -11.45
C THR A 197 1.86 -9.19 -10.90
N LEU A 198 1.57 -10.40 -10.44
CA LEU A 198 0.28 -10.82 -9.89
C LEU A 198 0.34 -10.83 -8.37
N SER A 199 -0.66 -10.22 -7.74
CA SER A 199 -0.86 -10.27 -6.29
C SER A 199 -1.24 -11.68 -5.84
N ARG A 200 -0.93 -12.02 -4.58
CA ARG A 200 -1.48 -13.20 -3.91
C ARG A 200 -3.02 -13.20 -3.83
N ARG A 201 -3.66 -12.05 -4.07
CA ARG A 201 -5.13 -11.90 -4.12
C ARG A 201 -5.73 -12.24 -5.49
N THR A 202 -4.92 -12.39 -6.53
CA THR A 202 -5.41 -12.79 -7.86
C THR A 202 -5.96 -14.20 -7.77
N ASN A 203 -7.24 -14.38 -8.07
CA ASN A 203 -7.89 -15.69 -8.01
C ASN A 203 -7.38 -16.62 -9.14
N ASP A 204 -7.58 -17.93 -8.97
CA ASP A 204 -7.03 -18.94 -9.89
C ASP A 204 -7.57 -18.83 -11.32
N ALA A 205 -8.84 -18.46 -11.48
CA ALA A 205 -9.46 -18.30 -12.79
C ALA A 205 -8.82 -17.14 -13.58
N ALA A 206 -8.60 -15.99 -12.92
CA ALA A 206 -7.89 -14.85 -13.51
C ALA A 206 -6.42 -15.18 -13.77
N ARG A 207 -5.74 -15.82 -12.81
CA ARG A 207 -4.34 -16.24 -12.93
C ARG A 207 -4.14 -17.13 -14.15
N MET A 208 -5.02 -18.12 -14.35
CA MET A 208 -4.96 -19.01 -15.51
C MET A 208 -5.06 -18.23 -16.82
N GLN A 209 -6.01 -17.29 -16.94
CA GLN A 209 -6.16 -16.50 -18.15
C GLN A 209 -4.95 -15.59 -18.41
N LEU A 210 -4.44 -14.91 -17.38
CA LEU A 210 -3.25 -14.06 -17.50
C LEU A 210 -2.01 -14.88 -17.86
N ARG A 211 -1.84 -16.07 -17.27
CA ARG A 211 -0.74 -16.96 -17.63
C ARG A 211 -0.84 -17.42 -19.08
N THR A 212 -2.03 -17.76 -19.57
CA THR A 212 -2.21 -18.23 -20.95
C THR A 212 -2.06 -17.11 -21.97
N TRP A 213 -2.58 -15.92 -21.68
CA TRP A 213 -2.78 -14.86 -22.70
C TRP A 213 -1.92 -13.62 -22.53
N LEU A 214 -1.36 -13.38 -21.35
CA LEU A 214 -0.48 -12.23 -21.10
C LEU A 214 0.98 -12.65 -20.92
N ALA A 215 1.26 -13.71 -20.15
CA ALA A 215 2.62 -14.13 -19.85
C ALA A 215 3.52 -14.39 -21.09
N PRO A 216 3.05 -14.99 -22.20
CA PRO A 216 3.87 -15.20 -23.40
C PRO A 216 4.34 -13.90 -24.07
N HIS A 217 3.74 -12.77 -23.69
CA HIS A 217 4.04 -11.44 -24.22
C HIS A 217 4.87 -10.58 -23.26
N CYS A 218 5.10 -11.06 -22.03
CA CYS A 218 5.86 -10.35 -21.02
C CYS A 218 7.33 -10.74 -21.02
N ALA A 219 8.22 -9.76 -20.88
CA ALA A 219 9.62 -10.02 -20.57
C ALA A 219 9.81 -10.46 -19.10
N VAL A 220 8.91 -10.01 -18.21
CA VAL A 220 8.83 -10.46 -16.81
C VAL A 220 7.38 -10.79 -16.49
N PHE A 221 7.11 -12.00 -16.02
CA PHE A 221 5.80 -12.39 -15.50
C PHE A 221 5.97 -13.05 -14.13
N TYR A 222 5.73 -12.27 -13.07
CA TYR A 222 5.85 -12.75 -11.69
C TYR A 222 4.48 -13.10 -11.12
N GLU A 223 4.38 -14.27 -10.50
CA GLU A 223 3.12 -14.74 -9.93
C GLU A 223 3.24 -15.32 -8.52
N GLY A 224 4.37 -15.08 -7.85
CA GLY A 224 4.56 -15.39 -6.43
C GLY A 224 5.81 -16.20 -6.09
N GLU A 225 6.50 -16.75 -7.10
CA GLU A 225 7.73 -17.53 -6.90
C GLU A 225 8.98 -16.72 -7.24
N GLY A 226 10.02 -16.87 -6.43
CA GLY A 226 11.29 -16.17 -6.60
C GLY A 226 11.30 -14.74 -6.05
N LEU A 227 12.32 -13.98 -6.46
CA LEU A 227 12.51 -12.59 -6.06
C LEU A 227 11.34 -11.73 -6.60
N ASN A 228 10.67 -11.00 -5.72
CA ASN A 228 9.54 -10.16 -6.12
C ASN A 228 10.05 -8.91 -6.88
N PRO A 229 9.71 -8.74 -8.18
CA PRO A 229 10.21 -7.65 -9.00
C PRO A 229 9.51 -6.32 -8.75
N TYR A 230 8.53 -6.24 -7.84
CA TYR A 230 7.59 -5.12 -7.74
C TYR A 230 8.24 -3.72 -7.78
N PHE A 231 9.23 -3.45 -6.93
CA PHE A 231 9.91 -2.15 -6.94
C PHE A 231 10.80 -1.95 -8.18
N ALA A 232 11.42 -3.02 -8.69
CA ALA A 232 12.20 -2.99 -9.92
C ALA A 232 11.34 -2.62 -11.13
N LEU A 233 10.13 -3.21 -11.24
CA LEU A 233 9.17 -2.87 -12.28
C LEU A 233 8.75 -1.41 -12.19
N LEU A 234 8.47 -0.92 -10.98
CA LEU A 234 8.14 0.50 -10.77
C LEU A 234 9.29 1.42 -11.14
N GLY A 235 10.55 1.04 -10.87
CA GLY A 235 11.75 1.80 -11.23
C GLY A 235 12.00 1.85 -12.74
N ALA A 236 11.87 0.71 -13.42
CA ALA A 236 12.12 0.59 -14.85
C ALA A 236 10.95 1.06 -15.75
N ALA A 237 9.72 1.16 -15.24
CA ALA A 237 8.56 1.48 -16.07
C ALA A 237 8.63 2.87 -16.73
N ASP A 238 8.05 2.99 -17.91
CA ASP A 238 7.66 4.29 -18.50
C ASP A 238 6.15 4.54 -18.27
N HIS A 239 5.35 3.46 -18.18
CA HIS A 239 3.93 3.48 -17.86
C HIS A 239 3.57 2.38 -16.87
N VAL A 240 2.61 2.65 -15.97
CA VAL A 240 2.17 1.69 -14.96
C VAL A 240 0.67 1.41 -15.11
N PHE A 241 0.31 0.16 -15.33
CA PHE A 241 -1.06 -0.33 -15.36
C PHE A 241 -1.41 -0.96 -14.02
N VAL A 242 -2.55 -0.59 -13.45
CA VAL A 242 -2.98 -1.10 -12.14
C VAL A 242 -4.45 -1.45 -12.18
N THR A 243 -4.82 -2.63 -11.66
CA THR A 243 -6.23 -3.00 -11.54
C THR A 243 -6.97 -2.13 -10.52
N ALA A 244 -8.21 -1.77 -10.85
CA ALA A 244 -9.00 -0.80 -10.09
C ALA A 244 -9.31 -1.23 -8.64
N ASP A 245 -9.15 -2.50 -8.28
CA ASP A 245 -9.32 -2.98 -6.90
C ASP A 245 -8.17 -2.57 -5.95
N SER A 246 -7.02 -2.14 -6.49
CA SER A 246 -5.76 -2.06 -5.74
C SER A 246 -5.37 -0.63 -5.35
N VAL A 247 -5.92 -0.15 -4.22
CA VAL A 247 -5.57 1.18 -3.66
C VAL A 247 -4.06 1.33 -3.42
N ASN A 248 -3.42 0.38 -2.74
CA ASN A 248 -2.00 0.47 -2.43
C ASN A 248 -1.16 0.55 -3.72
N MET A 249 -1.39 -0.35 -4.68
CA MET A 249 -0.63 -0.37 -5.93
C MET A 249 -0.83 0.91 -6.75
N ALA A 250 -2.06 1.43 -6.82
CA ALA A 250 -2.34 2.67 -7.54
C ALA A 250 -1.70 3.88 -6.85
N THR A 251 -1.63 3.89 -5.52
CA THR A 251 -0.95 4.94 -4.75
C THR A 251 0.56 4.87 -4.92
N GLU A 252 1.12 3.67 -4.86
CA GLU A 252 2.56 3.41 -5.09
C GLU A 252 2.98 3.78 -6.51
N ALA A 253 2.17 3.44 -7.51
CA ALA A 253 2.37 3.87 -8.90
C ALA A 253 2.31 5.40 -9.02
N ALA A 254 1.32 6.03 -8.39
CA ALA A 254 1.19 7.49 -8.37
C ALA A 254 2.39 8.21 -7.71
N ALA A 255 3.09 7.56 -6.78
CA ALA A 255 4.29 8.11 -6.17
C ALA A 255 5.51 8.12 -7.10
N THR A 256 5.46 7.44 -8.25
CA THR A 256 6.55 7.43 -9.23
C THR A 256 6.54 8.63 -10.18
N GLY A 257 5.41 9.34 -10.29
CA GLY A 257 5.22 10.38 -11.32
C GLY A 257 4.99 9.86 -12.75
N LYS A 258 4.94 8.53 -12.93
CA LYS A 258 4.74 7.87 -14.23
C LYS A 258 3.24 7.74 -14.55
N PRO A 259 2.82 7.85 -15.82
CA PRO A 259 1.41 7.68 -16.20
C PRO A 259 0.79 6.41 -15.62
N VAL A 260 -0.26 6.57 -14.80
CA VAL A 260 -0.98 5.44 -14.20
C VAL A 260 -2.26 5.13 -14.98
N HIS A 261 -2.31 3.93 -15.54
CA HIS A 261 -3.41 3.40 -16.34
C HIS A 261 -4.27 2.46 -15.49
N ILE A 262 -5.54 2.82 -15.23
CA ILE A 262 -6.44 2.01 -14.39
C ILE A 262 -7.13 0.96 -15.24
N LEU A 263 -6.85 -0.31 -14.96
CA LEU A 263 -7.49 -1.47 -15.57
C LEU A 263 -8.81 -1.76 -14.84
N ALA A 264 -9.91 -1.74 -15.59
CA ALA A 264 -11.22 -2.07 -15.06
C ALA A 264 -11.26 -3.52 -14.53
N VAL A 265 -12.05 -3.75 -13.49
CA VAL A 265 -12.31 -5.07 -12.90
C VAL A 265 -13.82 -5.26 -12.74
N ASP A 266 -14.26 -6.47 -12.39
CA ASP A 266 -15.69 -6.73 -12.16
C ASP A 266 -16.12 -6.25 -10.77
N GLY A 267 -17.39 -5.84 -10.65
CA GLY A 267 -17.99 -5.37 -9.40
C GLY A 267 -18.04 -3.85 -9.24
N ASP A 268 -18.61 -3.40 -8.12
CA ASP A 268 -18.81 -1.98 -7.80
C ASP A 268 -17.62 -1.42 -7.01
N ALA A 269 -17.09 -0.28 -7.43
CA ALA A 269 -16.00 0.41 -6.74
C ALA A 269 -16.45 0.92 -5.35
N GLY A 270 -17.73 1.27 -5.17
CA GLY A 270 -18.26 1.84 -3.93
C GLY A 270 -17.39 3.01 -3.44
N LYS A 271 -16.84 2.91 -2.21
CA LYS A 271 -15.96 3.96 -1.66
C LYS A 271 -14.67 4.17 -2.47
N LEU A 272 -14.20 3.17 -3.23
CA LEU A 272 -12.99 3.29 -4.05
C LEU A 272 -13.19 4.23 -5.24
N GLU A 273 -14.43 4.50 -5.63
CA GLU A 273 -14.74 5.48 -6.66
C GLU A 273 -14.16 6.86 -6.31
N ARG A 274 -14.34 7.30 -5.06
CA ARG A 274 -13.75 8.56 -4.56
C ARG A 274 -12.23 8.56 -4.60
N PHE A 275 -11.60 7.41 -4.38
CA PHE A 275 -10.15 7.27 -4.48
C PHE A 275 -9.68 7.43 -5.93
N HIS A 276 -10.31 6.73 -6.87
CA HIS A 276 -9.97 6.85 -8.30
C HIS A 276 -10.22 8.26 -8.83
N GLN A 277 -11.34 8.88 -8.48
CA GLN A 277 -11.62 10.28 -8.81
C GLN A 277 -10.59 11.24 -8.19
N SER A 278 -10.08 10.96 -6.99
CA SER A 278 -9.00 11.76 -6.40
C SER A 278 -7.70 11.64 -7.21
N LEU A 279 -7.33 10.43 -7.67
CA LEU A 279 -6.15 10.25 -8.53
C LEU A 279 -6.32 10.95 -9.88
N GLN A 280 -7.50 10.84 -10.50
CA GLN A 280 -7.81 11.50 -11.78
C GLN A 280 -7.75 13.03 -11.66
N ARG A 281 -8.38 13.62 -10.63
CA ARG A 281 -8.34 15.08 -10.38
C ARG A 281 -6.93 15.62 -10.17
N ARG A 282 -6.02 14.80 -9.65
CA ARG A 282 -4.59 15.13 -9.46
C ARG A 282 -3.75 14.88 -10.72
N GLY A 283 -4.35 14.39 -11.78
CA GLY A 283 -3.65 14.01 -13.01
C GLY A 283 -2.82 12.74 -12.89
N CYS A 284 -2.88 12.00 -11.78
CA CYS A 284 -2.06 10.82 -11.57
C CYS A 284 -2.47 9.66 -12.48
N ALA A 285 -3.78 9.42 -12.58
CA ALA A 285 -4.32 8.23 -13.20
C ALA A 285 -5.44 8.51 -14.20
N ARG A 286 -5.57 7.65 -15.21
CA ARG A 286 -6.69 7.63 -16.17
C ARG A 286 -7.19 6.19 -16.38
N PRO A 287 -8.49 5.96 -16.61
CA PRO A 287 -8.97 4.66 -17.07
C PRO A 287 -8.28 4.25 -18.37
N PHE A 288 -7.84 2.99 -18.44
CA PHE A 288 -7.26 2.44 -19.67
C PHE A 288 -8.36 1.82 -20.54
N SER A 289 -8.43 2.22 -21.80
CA SER A 289 -9.38 1.69 -22.78
C SER A 289 -8.71 0.74 -23.77
N SER A 290 -7.75 1.25 -24.54
CA SER A 290 -6.99 0.46 -25.52
C SER A 290 -5.73 1.18 -26.02
N LYS A 291 -5.77 2.52 -26.09
CA LYS A 291 -4.67 3.34 -26.56
C LYS A 291 -3.75 3.75 -25.41
N LEU A 292 -2.44 3.61 -25.61
CA LEU A 292 -1.46 4.14 -24.67
C LEU A 292 -1.44 5.67 -24.75
N GLU A 293 -1.77 6.32 -23.64
CA GLU A 293 -1.63 7.75 -23.45
C GLU A 293 -0.47 8.06 -22.50
N THR A 294 0.27 9.13 -22.79
CA THR A 294 1.39 9.62 -21.98
C THR A 294 1.04 11.00 -21.43
N TRP A 295 1.31 11.21 -20.14
CA TRP A 295 1.16 12.49 -19.46
C TRP A 295 2.14 12.58 -18.28
N ALA A 296 2.31 13.76 -17.71
CA ALA A 296 3.13 13.97 -16.53
C ALA A 296 2.30 14.61 -15.41
N TYR A 297 2.68 14.34 -14.16
CA TYR A 297 2.07 14.94 -12.98
C TYR A 297 3.10 14.96 -11.84
N PRO A 298 2.95 15.86 -10.85
CA PRO A 298 3.80 15.84 -9.67
C PRO A 298 3.59 14.53 -8.87
N PRO A 299 4.66 13.80 -8.50
CA PRO A 299 4.54 12.57 -7.71
C PRO A 299 3.66 12.71 -6.47
N LEU A 300 2.85 11.70 -6.19
CA LEU A 300 1.94 11.70 -5.04
C LEU A 300 2.70 11.35 -3.73
N LEU A 301 3.29 12.36 -3.09
CA LEU A 301 4.14 12.20 -1.89
C LEU A 301 3.34 12.22 -0.56
N GLU A 302 2.25 11.45 -0.48
CA GLU A 302 1.38 11.43 0.70
C GLU A 302 2.07 10.85 1.94
N THR A 303 2.92 9.83 1.77
CA THR A 303 3.68 9.25 2.90
C THR A 303 4.60 10.28 3.55
N ASP A 304 5.31 11.09 2.76
CA ASP A 304 6.19 12.15 3.26
C ASP A 304 5.40 13.30 3.88
N ARG A 305 4.24 13.66 3.33
CA ARG A 305 3.34 14.66 3.91
C ARG A 305 2.87 14.23 5.30
N VAL A 306 2.48 12.96 5.46
CA VAL A 306 2.04 12.41 6.75
C VAL A 306 3.19 12.33 7.74
N ALA A 307 4.38 11.91 7.30
CA ALA A 307 5.56 11.88 8.14
C ALA A 307 5.90 13.27 8.71
N ALA A 308 5.84 14.31 7.88
CA ALA A 308 6.05 15.70 8.31
C ALA A 308 5.02 16.13 9.38
N ALA A 309 3.75 15.82 9.15
CA ALA A 309 2.68 16.19 10.06
C ALA A 309 2.75 15.41 11.39
N VAL A 310 3.12 14.13 11.36
CA VAL A 310 3.38 13.32 12.55
C VAL A 310 4.53 13.90 13.36
N LEU A 311 5.64 14.27 12.74
CA LEU A 311 6.78 14.89 13.44
C LEU A 311 6.41 16.23 14.07
N THR A 312 5.61 17.04 13.37
CA THR A 312 5.09 18.30 13.90
C THR A 312 4.23 18.07 15.14
N ALA A 313 3.29 17.12 15.08
CA ALA A 313 2.43 16.77 16.21
C ALA A 313 3.21 16.15 17.38
N TRP A 314 4.22 15.34 17.08
CA TRP A 314 5.09 14.75 18.09
C TRP A 314 5.91 15.81 18.83
N ALA A 315 6.53 16.74 18.10
CA ALA A 315 7.28 17.85 18.69
C ALA A 315 6.38 18.74 19.57
N ALA A 316 5.18 19.08 19.10
CA ALA A 316 4.21 19.87 19.88
C ALA A 316 3.83 19.17 21.20
N ARG A 317 3.69 17.84 21.22
CA ARG A 317 3.42 17.10 22.46
C ARG A 317 4.62 17.06 23.40
N GLN A 318 5.85 16.98 22.87
CA GLN A 318 7.05 17.02 23.71
C GLN A 318 7.21 18.39 24.39
N ALA A 319 6.86 19.48 23.71
CA ALA A 319 6.90 20.83 24.28
C ALA A 319 5.85 21.10 25.38
N GLN A 320 4.80 20.26 25.48
CA GLN A 320 3.75 20.35 26.49
C GLN A 320 4.05 19.54 27.77
N LYS A 321 5.13 18.76 27.77
CA LYS A 321 5.59 17.95 28.91
C LYS A 321 6.69 18.67 29.69
#